data_AF-A0A0J1HYK3-F1
#
_entry.id   AF-A0A0J1HYK3-F1
#
_cell.length_a   1.000
_cell.length_b   1.000
_cell.length_c   1.000
_cell.angle_alpha   90.00
_cell.angle_beta   90.00
_cell.angle_gamma   90.00
#
_symmetry.space_group_name_H-M   'P 1'
#
loop_
_entity.id
_entity.type
_entity.pdbx_description
1 polymer ?
#
loop_
_entity_poly.entity_id
_entity_poly.type
_entity_poly.pdbx_seq_one_letter_code
_entity_poly.pdbx_strand_id
1 'polypeptide(L)'
;MELTVYHDGQFFVGIITCKEKGKLYGARYILGAEPSDEEVLIFVNGSMLAYFQHFAKCGVEVQEKQRPKNIKRIIRQAAKKVNVNRFTKAQEAISLSYELHKQEKKVQSKEKRETEKQRRRLIKVQKAKQKHRGH
;
A
#
# COMPACT_ATOMS: atom_id res chain seq x y z
N MET A 1 -0.89 -11.31 9.89
CA MET A 1 -1.59 -10.42 8.94
C MET A 1 -3.07 -10.78 8.95
N GLU A 2 -3.95 -9.81 8.79
CA GLU A 2 -5.40 -10.02 8.74
C GLU A 2 -5.98 -9.34 7.49
N LEU A 3 -6.88 -10.03 6.78
CA LEU A 3 -7.66 -9.50 5.66
C LEU A 3 -9.09 -9.25 6.13
N THR A 4 -9.62 -8.06 5.88
CA THR A 4 -11.04 -7.73 6.10
C THR A 4 -11.64 -7.30 4.78
N VAL A 5 -12.59 -8.07 4.27
CA VAL A 5 -13.32 -7.75 3.04
C VAL A 5 -14.65 -7.09 3.40
N TYR A 6 -14.95 -5.98 2.74
CA TYR A 6 -16.24 -5.30 2.87
C TYR A 6 -16.66 -4.70 1.53
N HIS A 7 -17.95 -4.42 1.37
CA HIS A 7 -18.48 -3.76 0.19
C HIS A 7 -18.59 -2.25 0.43
N ASP A 8 -17.95 -1.43 -0.41
CA ASP A 8 -17.92 0.04 -0.32
C ASP A 8 -19.08 0.71 -1.09
N GLY A 9 -20.10 -0.07 -1.48
CA GLY A 9 -21.24 0.37 -2.28
C GLY A 9 -21.03 0.27 -3.80
N GLN A 10 -19.78 0.28 -4.27
CA GLN A 10 -19.43 0.11 -5.68
C GLN A 10 -18.60 -1.15 -5.95
N PHE A 11 -17.67 -1.47 -5.05
CA PHE A 11 -16.75 -2.60 -5.19
C PHE A 11 -16.55 -3.31 -3.86
N PHE A 12 -16.15 -4.57 -3.93
CA PHE A 12 -15.56 -5.29 -2.80
C PHE A 12 -14.12 -4.83 -2.58
N VAL A 13 -13.82 -4.46 -1.34
CA VAL A 13 -12.54 -3.90 -0.91
C VAL A 13 -11.98 -4.76 0.21
N GLY A 14 -10.75 -5.20 0.04
CA GLY A 14 -9.95 -5.88 1.06
C GLY A 14 -9.04 -4.88 1.78
N ILE A 15 -9.17 -4.77 3.09
CA ILE A 15 -8.17 -4.10 3.94
C ILE A 15 -7.26 -5.15 4.54
N ILE A 16 -5.98 -5.05 4.22
CA ILE A 16 -4.93 -5.89 4.78
C ILE A 16 -4.28 -5.13 5.92
N THR A 17 -4.21 -5.74 7.11
CA THR A 17 -3.50 -5.18 8.26
C THR A 17 -2.41 -6.12 8.76
N CYS A 18 -1.26 -5.54 9.11
CA CYS A 18 -0.18 -6.25 9.80
C CYS A 18 0.26 -5.45 11.02
N LYS A 19 0.50 -6.14 12.14
CA LYS A 19 1.09 -5.54 13.33
C LYS A 19 2.49 -6.09 13.50
N GLU A 20 3.48 -5.22 13.45
CA GLU A 20 4.89 -5.57 13.63
C GLU A 20 5.56 -4.56 14.55
N LYS A 21 6.26 -5.05 15.58
CA LYS A 21 7.07 -4.23 16.49
C LYS A 21 6.35 -2.99 17.05
N GLY A 22 5.07 -3.13 17.40
CA GLY A 22 4.24 -2.03 17.94
C GLY A 22 3.73 -1.03 16.90
N LYS A 23 3.98 -1.26 15.61
CA LYS A 23 3.43 -0.47 14.51
C LYS A 23 2.36 -1.26 13.76
N LEU A 24 1.32 -0.57 13.33
CA LEU A 24 0.25 -1.08 12.49
C LEU A 24 0.45 -0.58 11.07
N TYR A 25 0.54 -1.53 10.15
CA TYR A 25 0.65 -1.32 8.72
C TYR A 25 -0.68 -1.70 8.07
N GLY A 26 -1.04 -0.95 7.03
CA GLY A 26 -2.31 -1.13 6.32
C GLY A 26 -2.12 -0.99 4.81
N ALA A 27 -2.81 -1.83 4.04
CA ALA A 27 -2.95 -1.69 2.59
C ALA A 27 -4.42 -1.89 2.18
N ARG A 28 -4.88 -1.08 1.22
CA ARG A 28 -6.20 -1.22 0.58
C ARG A 28 -6.01 -1.97 -0.74
N TYR A 29 -6.75 -3.06 -0.91
CA TYR A 29 -6.83 -3.83 -2.14
C TYR A 29 -8.27 -3.79 -2.67
N ILE A 30 -8.45 -3.57 -3.97
CA ILE A 30 -9.78 -3.56 -4.60
C ILE A 30 -9.94 -4.91 -5.29
N LEU A 31 -10.91 -5.70 -4.83
CA LEU A 31 -11.26 -7.00 -5.42
C LEU A 31 -12.14 -6.81 -6.66
N GLY A 32 -12.96 -5.75 -6.68
CA GLY A 32 -13.81 -5.41 -7.82
C GLY A 32 -15.25 -5.83 -7.56
N ALA A 33 -15.79 -6.71 -8.40
CA ALA A 33 -17.11 -7.31 -8.19
C ALA A 33 -17.12 -8.23 -6.95
N GLU A 34 -18.23 -8.91 -6.70
CA GLU A 34 -18.30 -9.94 -5.65
C GLU A 34 -17.26 -11.02 -5.93
N PRO A 35 -16.22 -11.14 -5.08
CA PRO A 35 -15.16 -12.10 -5.31
C PRO A 35 -15.66 -13.50 -4.96
N SER A 36 -15.30 -14.49 -5.76
CA SER A 36 -15.51 -15.89 -5.38
C SER A 36 -14.58 -16.26 -4.23
N ASP A 37 -14.99 -17.21 -3.39
CA ASP A 37 -14.16 -17.74 -2.29
C ASP A 37 -12.80 -18.24 -2.80
N GLU A 38 -12.80 -18.85 -3.99
CA GLU A 38 -11.58 -19.31 -4.65
C GLU A 38 -10.62 -18.16 -5.00
N GLU A 39 -11.16 -17.04 -5.49
CA GLU A 39 -10.37 -15.86 -5.83
C GLU A 39 -9.73 -15.24 -4.59
N VAL A 40 -10.49 -15.18 -3.48
CA VAL A 40 -9.97 -14.71 -2.20
C VAL A 40 -8.86 -15.64 -1.69
N LEU A 41 -9.03 -16.96 -1.81
CA LEU A 41 -8.01 -17.93 -1.40
C LEU A 41 -6.73 -17.82 -2.24
N ILE A 42 -6.86 -17.69 -3.56
CA ILE A 42 -5.72 -17.48 -4.47
C ILE A 42 -5.00 -16.17 -4.11
N PHE A 43 -5.75 -15.11 -3.84
CA PHE A 43 -5.18 -13.83 -3.43
C PHE A 43 -4.39 -13.97 -2.13
N VAL A 44 -5.00 -14.55 -1.09
CA VAL A 44 -4.39 -14.72 0.24
C VAL A 44 -3.12 -15.56 0.17
N ASN A 45 -3.13 -16.67 -0.58
CA ASN A 45 -2.00 -17.60 -0.66
C ASN A 45 -0.91 -17.19 -1.66
N GLY A 46 -1.21 -16.27 -2.58
CA GLY A 46 -0.27 -15.85 -3.62
C GLY A 46 0.14 -14.39 -3.51
N SER A 47 -0.71 -13.51 -4.04
CA SER A 47 -0.34 -12.12 -4.32
C SER A 47 -0.48 -11.18 -3.12
N MET A 48 -1.20 -11.56 -2.07
CA MET A 48 -1.45 -10.72 -0.90
C MET A 48 -0.17 -10.23 -0.22
N LEU A 49 0.81 -11.12 -0.01
CA LEU A 49 2.06 -10.75 0.66
C LEU A 49 2.88 -9.75 -0.17
N ALA A 50 3.06 -10.04 -1.46
CA ALA A 50 3.80 -9.18 -2.38
C ALA A 50 3.12 -7.81 -2.54
N TYR A 51 1.79 -7.80 -2.65
CA TYR A 51 1.01 -6.57 -2.68
C TYR A 51 1.20 -5.77 -1.39
N PHE A 52 1.05 -6.42 -0.23
CA PHE A 52 1.20 -5.75 1.05
C PHE A 52 2.59 -5.13 1.22
N GLN A 53 3.65 -5.85 0.90
CA GLN A 53 5.03 -5.34 0.99
C GLN A 53 5.27 -4.14 0.06
N HIS A 54 4.62 -4.12 -1.10
CA HIS A 54 4.76 -2.99 -2.02
C HIS A 54 4.06 -1.72 -1.51
N PHE A 55 2.85 -1.86 -0.96
CA PHE A 55 1.97 -0.73 -0.63
C PHE A 55 2.04 -0.28 0.83
N ALA A 56 2.30 -1.18 1.78
CA ALA A 56 2.28 -0.88 3.22
C ALA A 56 3.65 -0.39 3.72
N LYS A 57 4.06 0.80 3.30
CA LYS A 57 5.37 1.39 3.66
C LYS A 57 5.38 2.08 5.02
N CYS A 58 4.29 2.75 5.38
CA CYS A 58 4.16 3.50 6.64
C CYS A 58 3.45 2.68 7.70
N GLY A 59 4.08 2.56 8.88
CA GLY A 59 3.46 1.99 10.06
C GLY A 59 3.06 3.07 11.05
N VAL A 60 1.82 3.02 11.54
CA VAL A 60 1.30 3.90 12.59
C VAL A 60 1.54 3.27 13.96
N GLU A 61 1.97 4.05 14.94
CA GLU A 61 2.25 3.53 16.28
C GLU A 61 0.96 3.10 17.01
N VAL A 62 0.99 1.88 17.54
CA VAL A 62 -0.10 1.31 18.32
C VAL A 62 0.44 0.87 19.66
N GLN A 63 0.23 1.72 20.67
CA GLN A 63 0.50 1.35 22.04
C GLN A 63 -0.53 0.32 22.53
N GLU A 64 -0.08 -0.92 22.65
CA GLU A 64 -0.85 -1.96 23.32
C GLU A 64 -0.53 -1.96 24.81
N LYS A 65 -1.51 -1.54 25.63
CA LYS A 65 -1.39 -1.66 27.08
C LYS A 65 -1.45 -3.14 27.47
N GLN A 66 -0.29 -3.72 27.78
CA GLN A 66 -0.15 -5.05 28.36
C GLN A 66 -0.51 -4.99 29.85
N ARG A 67 -1.80 -5.05 30.17
CA ARG A 67 -2.28 -5.31 31.53
C ARG A 67 -2.93 -6.69 31.55
N PRO A 68 -2.79 -7.50 32.62
CA PRO A 68 -3.51 -8.76 32.74
C PRO A 68 -5.02 -8.48 32.62
N LYS A 69 -5.68 -9.15 31.68
CA LYS A 69 -7.09 -8.94 31.37
C LYS A 69 -7.90 -10.11 31.93
N ASN A 70 -8.84 -9.82 32.82
CA ASN A 70 -9.86 -10.77 33.26
C ASN A 70 -10.69 -11.24 32.05
N ILE A 71 -11.11 -12.51 32.03
CA ILE A 71 -11.91 -13.15 30.96
C ILE A 71 -13.12 -12.29 30.56
N LYS A 72 -13.84 -11.70 31.52
CA LYS A 72 -14.98 -10.80 31.25
C LYS A 72 -14.59 -9.55 30.43
N ARG A 73 -13.35 -9.09 30.55
CA ARG A 73 -12.82 -7.95 29.79
C ARG A 73 -12.41 -8.37 28.38
N ILE A 74 -11.90 -9.58 28.20
CA ILE A 74 -11.56 -10.15 26.88
C ILE A 74 -12.82 -10.28 26.04
N ILE A 75 -13.89 -10.87 26.59
CA ILE A 75 -15.19 -11.03 25.91
C ILE A 75 -15.76 -9.66 25.50
N ARG A 76 -15.77 -8.67 26.42
CA ARG A 76 -16.20 -7.30 26.10
C ARG A 76 -15.35 -6.63 25.03
N GLN A 77 -14.04 -6.90 24.98
CA GLN A 77 -13.16 -6.38 23.93
C GLN A 77 -13.42 -7.06 22.59
N ALA A 78 -13.68 -8.36 22.56
CA ALA A 78 -14.07 -9.07 21.34
C ALA A 78 -15.37 -8.51 20.77
N ALA A 79 -16.40 -8.34 21.61
CA ALA A 79 -17.66 -7.70 21.21
C ALA A 79 -17.45 -6.24 20.74
N LYS A 80 -16.61 -5.46 21.43
CA LYS A 80 -16.26 -4.11 20.98
C LYS A 80 -15.48 -4.10 19.67
N LYS A 81 -14.63 -5.08 19.37
CA LYS A 81 -13.93 -5.14 18.08
C LYS A 81 -14.89 -5.27 16.90
N VAL A 82 -16.05 -5.88 17.09
CA VAL A 82 -17.12 -5.94 16.08
C VAL A 82 -17.77 -4.57 15.86
N ASN A 83 -17.88 -3.75 16.92
CA ASN A 83 -18.60 -2.47 16.89
C ASN A 83 -17.71 -1.21 16.78
N VAL A 84 -16.41 -1.30 17.03
CA VAL A 84 -15.47 -0.16 17.02
C VAL A 84 -14.77 -0.12 15.67
N ASN A 85 -14.77 1.05 15.02
CA ASN A 85 -14.08 1.36 13.77
C ASN A 85 -12.56 1.09 13.84
N ARG A 86 -12.19 -0.18 13.72
CA ARG A 86 -10.82 -0.70 13.55
C ARG A 86 -10.10 -0.04 12.36
N PHE A 87 -10.90 0.51 11.45
CA PHE A 87 -10.49 1.22 10.26
C PHE A 87 -9.69 2.50 10.54
N THR A 88 -9.93 3.24 11.63
CA THR A 88 -9.32 4.58 11.81
C THR A 88 -7.79 4.58 11.73
N LYS A 89 -7.11 3.76 12.53
CA LYS A 89 -5.63 3.66 12.49
C LYS A 89 -5.11 2.96 11.24
N ALA A 90 -5.86 2.00 10.70
CA ALA A 90 -5.48 1.32 9.46
C ALA A 90 -5.59 2.27 8.25
N GLN A 91 -6.64 3.10 8.20
CA GLN A 91 -6.87 4.15 7.22
C GLN A 91 -5.78 5.21 7.30
N GLU A 92 -5.38 5.60 8.51
CA GLU A 92 -4.24 6.50 8.71
C GLU A 92 -2.95 5.90 8.14
N ALA A 93 -2.63 4.64 8.43
CA ALA A 93 -1.46 3.96 7.88
C ALA A 93 -1.48 3.85 6.34
N ILE A 94 -2.66 3.57 5.77
CA ILE A 94 -2.88 3.54 4.32
C ILE A 94 -2.65 4.94 3.73
N SER A 95 -3.21 5.99 4.33
CA SER A 95 -3.07 7.36 3.84
C SER A 95 -1.61 7.82 3.84
N LEU A 96 -0.88 7.56 4.94
CA LEU A 96 0.53 7.90 5.04
C LEU A 96 1.37 7.16 3.98
N SER A 97 1.08 5.88 3.76
CA SER A 97 1.76 5.09 2.72
C SER A 97 1.46 5.64 1.32
N TYR A 98 0.23 6.05 1.06
CA TYR A 98 -0.18 6.67 -0.20
C TYR A 98 0.54 7.98 -0.47
N GLU A 99 0.69 8.84 0.55
CA GLU A 99 1.41 10.10 0.43
C GLU A 99 2.89 9.89 0.08
N LEU A 100 3.57 8.93 0.72
CA LEU A 100 4.95 8.57 0.37
C LEU A 100 5.06 8.13 -1.09
N HIS A 101 4.17 7.23 -1.55
CA HIS A 101 4.18 6.79 -2.94
C HIS A 101 3.97 7.92 -3.94
N LYS A 102 3.12 8.89 -3.60
CA LYS A 102 2.89 10.08 -4.43
C LYS A 102 4.17 10.91 -4.56
N GLN A 103 4.92 11.07 -3.46
CA GLN A 103 6.20 11.77 -3.47
C GLN A 103 7.26 11.01 -4.28
N GLU A 104 7.41 9.71 -4.07
CA GLU A 104 8.35 8.85 -4.82
C GLU A 104 8.09 8.91 -6.33
N LYS A 105 6.83 8.78 -6.75
CA LYS A 105 6.45 8.86 -8.18
C LYS A 105 6.82 10.22 -8.78
N LYS A 106 6.67 11.30 -8.02
CA LYS A 106 7.04 12.65 -8.48
C LYS A 106 8.55 12.76 -8.70
N VAL A 107 9.36 12.19 -7.82
CA VAL A 107 10.83 12.15 -7.96
C VAL A 107 11.21 11.31 -9.20
N GLN A 108 10.71 10.08 -9.30
CA GLN A 108 11.01 9.20 -10.42
C GLN A 108 10.59 9.78 -11.78
N SER A 109 9.44 10.46 -11.84
CA SER A 109 8.97 11.11 -13.06
C SER A 109 9.90 12.26 -13.49
N LYS A 110 10.43 13.04 -12.54
CA LYS A 110 11.42 14.09 -12.83
C LYS A 110 12.71 13.49 -13.38
N GLU A 111 13.25 12.46 -12.73
CA GLU A 111 14.47 11.78 -13.17
C GLU A 111 14.32 11.18 -14.58
N LYS A 112 13.20 10.52 -14.87
CA LYS A 112 12.90 10.01 -16.21
C LYS A 112 12.87 11.13 -17.26
N ARG A 113 12.26 12.27 -16.94
CA ARG A 113 12.21 13.42 -17.86
C ARG A 113 13.59 14.02 -18.11
N GLU A 114 14.42 14.11 -17.08
CA GLU A 114 15.78 14.64 -17.19
C GLU A 114 16.69 13.72 -18.00
N THR A 115 16.67 12.41 -17.72
CA THR A 115 17.42 11.40 -18.46
C THR A 115 17.00 11.35 -19.94
N GLU A 116 15.71 11.44 -20.25
CA GLU A 116 15.24 11.57 -21.63
C GLU A 116 15.75 12.85 -22.31
N LYS A 117 15.72 13.98 -21.61
CA LYS A 117 16.21 15.27 -22.14
C LYS A 117 17.70 15.20 -22.45
N GLN A 118 18.49 14.60 -21.55
CA GLN A 118 19.93 14.37 -21.76
C GLN A 118 20.17 13.45 -22.96
N ARG A 119 19.44 12.33 -23.06
CA ARG A 119 19.52 11.39 -24.20
C ARG A 119 19.24 12.10 -25.53
N ARG A 120 18.15 12.87 -25.61
CA ARG A 120 17.79 13.66 -26.81
C ARG A 120 18.88 14.68 -27.14
N ARG A 121 19.48 15.33 -26.15
CA ARG A 121 20.59 16.28 -26.35
C ARG A 121 21.83 15.57 -26.91
N LEU A 122 22.23 14.43 -26.35
CA LEU A 122 23.38 13.65 -26.83
C LEU A 122 23.20 13.23 -28.29
N ILE A 123 22.02 12.74 -28.67
CA ILE A 123 21.70 12.39 -30.06
C ILE A 123 21.82 13.62 -30.98
N LYS A 124 21.29 14.78 -30.56
CA LYS A 124 21.42 16.02 -31.35
C LYS A 124 22.88 16.43 -31.54
N VAL A 125 23.70 16.36 -30.49
CA VAL A 125 25.13 16.68 -30.58
C VAL A 125 25.86 15.71 -31.51
N GLN A 126 25.58 14.40 -31.41
CA GLN A 126 26.18 13.40 -32.30
C GLN A 126 25.79 13.65 -33.76
N LYS A 127 24.52 13.93 -34.05
CA LYS A 127 24.06 14.28 -35.41
C LYS A 127 24.73 15.55 -35.94
N ALA A 128 24.88 16.59 -35.12
CA ALA A 128 25.57 17.81 -35.51
C ALA A 128 27.06 17.55 -35.82
N LYS A 129 27.75 16.74 -35.00
CA LYS A 129 29.13 16.33 -35.25
C LYS A 129 29.29 15.53 -36.55
N GLN A 130 28.35 14.63 -36.84
CA GLN A 130 28.36 13.86 -38.10
C GLN A 130 28.18 14.79 -39.32
N LYS A 131 27.23 15.74 -39.26
CA LYS A 131 27.05 16.73 -40.34
C LYS A 131 28.30 17.57 -40.59
N HIS A 132 29.01 17.96 -39.54
CA HIS A 132 30.21 18.81 -39.67
C HIS A 132 31.44 18.04 -40.18
N ARG A 133 31.48 16.70 -40.02
CA ARG A 133 32.62 15.88 -40.46
C ARG A 133 32.65 15.60 -41.96
N GLY A 134 31.62 16.01 -42.70
CA GLY A 134 31.58 15.89 -44.16
C GLY A 134 31.50 14.44 -44.63
N HIS A 135 30.30 13.99 -44.94
CA HIS A 135 30.04 12.91 -45.90
C HIS A 135 29.10 13.46 -46.95
#